data_AF-X1IYB5-F1
#
_entry.id   AF-X1IYB5-F1
#
_cell.length_a   1.000
_cell.length_b   1.000
_cell.length_c   1.000
_cell.angle_alpha   90.00
_cell.angle_beta   90.00
_cell.angle_gamma   90.00
#
_symmetry.space_group_name_H-M   'P 1'
#
loop_
_entity.id
_entity.type
_entity.pdbx_description
1 polymer ?
#
loop_
_entity_poly.entity_id
_entity_poly.type
_entity_poly.pdbx_seq_one_letter_code
_entity_poly.pdbx_strand_id
1 'polypeptide(L)'
;TERAMRSEKPKQQERANNMEEPILSERKMKQNLKPLTHMVDAAVAVERLRVSAEVRQTHLAKQNKEDPETDELHQRLKDLEDYIDGRVADLIKSHPAYPWFSRVKGVGGENIGKVVAPIDIERAKTISAVWKFAGFSVEDGTAPRRVKGGGKLSYNSQLRSMCWRLATSLKRTKGCFYEYYIREKEKYTERFLSQGYKIVATPSGRWVCANCGASWERKWDVTPCCDSPEIEKKLRQEPPGVIWVGHLDAMAVRKMAKLFLACLWLVWRETEG
;
A
#
# COMPACT_ATOMS: atom_id res chain seq x y z
N THR A 1 2.50 16.86 -80.15
CA THR A 1 1.50 15.94 -79.58
C THR A 1 2.26 14.65 -79.32
N GLU A 2 2.50 14.16 -78.11
CA GLU A 2 1.63 14.00 -76.95
C GLU A 2 2.43 14.10 -75.64
N ARG A 3 1.68 14.37 -74.57
CA ARG A 3 2.12 14.80 -73.24
C ARG A 3 2.14 13.58 -72.32
N ALA A 4 3.26 13.34 -71.64
CA ALA A 4 3.38 12.28 -70.64
C ALA A 4 2.42 12.52 -69.46
N MET A 5 1.47 11.60 -69.24
CA MET A 5 0.65 11.55 -68.03
C MET A 5 1.39 10.76 -66.94
N ARG A 6 1.85 11.45 -65.90
CA ARG A 6 2.32 10.88 -64.64
C ARG A 6 1.10 10.60 -63.76
N SER A 7 0.85 9.33 -63.44
CA SER A 7 -0.21 8.94 -62.48
C SER A 7 0.26 9.20 -61.05
N GLU A 8 -0.24 10.25 -60.41
CA GLU A 8 -0.14 10.43 -58.96
C GLU A 8 -1.06 9.41 -58.26
N LYS A 9 -0.48 8.44 -57.55
CA LYS A 9 -1.22 7.58 -56.61
C LYS A 9 -1.37 8.29 -55.25
N PRO A 10 -2.47 8.07 -54.52
CA PRO A 10 -2.96 8.99 -53.49
C PRO A 10 -2.26 8.84 -52.13
N LYS A 11 -1.71 9.95 -51.63
CA LYS A 11 -1.15 10.15 -50.26
C LYS A 11 -2.16 9.94 -49.12
N GLN A 12 -3.41 9.60 -49.40
CA GLN A 12 -4.46 9.46 -48.40
C GLN A 12 -4.45 8.08 -47.69
N GLN A 13 -3.89 7.05 -48.32
CA GLN A 13 -3.90 5.70 -47.76
C GLN A 13 -2.79 5.45 -46.71
N GLU A 14 -1.66 6.18 -46.81
CA GLU A 14 -0.59 6.14 -45.79
C GLU A 14 -0.95 6.88 -44.49
N ARG A 15 -1.82 7.90 -44.55
CA ARG A 15 -2.24 8.65 -43.34
C ARG A 15 -3.24 7.89 -42.47
N ALA A 16 -4.08 7.03 -43.06
CA ALA A 16 -5.01 6.21 -42.31
C ALA A 16 -4.28 5.08 -41.55
N ASN A 17 -3.31 4.41 -42.19
CA ASN A 17 -2.53 3.34 -41.55
C ASN A 17 -1.67 3.85 -40.38
N ASN A 18 -1.13 5.07 -40.46
CA ASN A 18 -0.34 5.67 -39.36
C ASN A 18 -1.19 6.19 -38.17
N MET A 19 -2.51 6.34 -38.32
CA MET A 19 -3.42 6.67 -37.21
C MET A 19 -4.02 5.42 -36.54
N GLU A 20 -4.10 4.28 -37.26
CA GLU A 20 -4.62 3.03 -36.71
C GLU A 20 -3.61 2.31 -35.81
N GLU A 21 -2.30 2.38 -36.11
CA GLU A 21 -1.23 1.79 -35.27
C GLU A 21 -1.21 2.29 -33.81
N PRO A 22 -1.28 3.61 -33.51
CA PRO A 22 -1.31 4.10 -32.13
C PRO A 22 -2.61 3.71 -31.39
N ILE A 23 -3.75 3.67 -32.08
CA ILE A 23 -5.04 3.31 -31.46
C ILE A 23 -5.10 1.80 -31.13
N LEU A 24 -4.49 0.95 -31.97
CA LEU A 24 -4.35 -0.49 -31.72
C LEU A 24 -3.33 -0.80 -30.61
N SER A 25 -2.27 -0.01 -30.47
CA SER A 25 -1.28 -0.17 -29.40
C SER A 25 -1.84 0.25 -28.03
N GLU A 26 -2.58 1.36 -27.98
CA GLU A 26 -3.31 1.82 -26.78
C GLU A 26 -4.39 0.83 -26.34
N ARG A 27 -5.19 0.28 -27.29
CA ARG A 27 -6.20 -0.75 -26.98
C ARG A 27 -5.56 -2.05 -26.48
N LYS A 28 -4.42 -2.47 -27.04
CA LYS A 28 -3.68 -3.66 -26.58
C LYS A 28 -3.07 -3.46 -25.19
N MET A 29 -2.54 -2.27 -24.87
CA MET A 29 -2.04 -1.97 -23.52
C MET A 29 -3.16 -1.94 -22.47
N LYS A 30 -4.32 -1.33 -22.77
CA LYS A 30 -5.49 -1.34 -21.87
C LYS A 30 -6.08 -2.74 -21.66
N GLN A 31 -5.96 -3.63 -22.64
CA GLN A 31 -6.33 -5.04 -22.50
C GLN A 31 -5.34 -5.83 -21.62
N ASN A 32 -4.05 -5.44 -21.56
CA ASN A 32 -3.00 -6.12 -20.79
C ASN A 32 -3.04 -5.87 -19.26
N LEU A 33 -3.67 -4.79 -18.79
CA LEU A 33 -3.80 -4.52 -17.35
C LEU A 33 -4.93 -5.32 -16.67
N LYS A 34 -5.92 -5.80 -17.44
CA LYS A 34 -7.01 -6.65 -16.91
C LYS A 34 -6.48 -7.98 -16.36
N PRO A 35 -5.60 -8.73 -17.07
CA PRO A 35 -4.91 -9.89 -16.51
C PRO A 35 -4.18 -9.60 -15.21
N LEU A 36 -3.45 -8.48 -15.12
CA LEU A 36 -2.73 -8.09 -13.90
C LEU A 36 -3.69 -7.88 -12.72
N THR A 37 -4.79 -7.16 -12.95
CA THR A 37 -5.79 -6.88 -11.91
C THR A 37 -6.41 -8.17 -11.37
N HIS A 38 -6.86 -9.06 -12.25
CA HIS A 38 -7.43 -10.34 -11.83
C HIS A 38 -6.42 -11.22 -11.08
N MET A 39 -5.16 -11.24 -11.51
CA MET A 39 -4.10 -11.98 -10.81
C MET A 39 -3.76 -11.37 -9.44
N VAL A 40 -3.81 -10.05 -9.30
CA VAL A 40 -3.64 -9.37 -8.01
C VAL A 40 -4.79 -9.68 -7.06
N ASP A 41 -6.03 -9.72 -7.55
CA ASP A 41 -7.19 -10.09 -6.74
C ASP A 41 -7.09 -11.55 -6.27
N ALA A 42 -6.66 -12.45 -7.16
CA ALA A 42 -6.36 -13.83 -6.81
C ALA A 42 -5.23 -13.93 -5.77
N ALA A 43 -4.15 -13.15 -5.94
CA ALA A 43 -3.02 -13.11 -5.00
C ALA A 43 -3.47 -12.72 -3.60
N VAL A 44 -4.29 -11.67 -3.49
CA VAL A 44 -4.78 -11.19 -2.20
C VAL A 44 -5.78 -12.18 -1.57
N ALA A 45 -6.56 -12.90 -2.36
CA ALA A 45 -7.44 -13.95 -1.86
C ALA A 45 -6.64 -15.15 -1.32
N VAL A 46 -5.65 -15.63 -2.07
CA VAL A 46 -4.79 -16.76 -1.67
C VAL A 46 -3.95 -16.40 -0.45
N GLU A 47 -3.36 -15.19 -0.38
CA GLU A 47 -2.61 -14.71 0.78
C GLU A 47 -3.47 -14.76 2.06
N ARG A 48 -4.76 -14.37 1.98
CA ARG A 48 -5.69 -14.45 3.12
C ARG A 48 -5.95 -15.88 3.56
N LEU A 49 -6.15 -16.80 2.61
CA LEU A 49 -6.36 -18.21 2.92
C LEU A 49 -5.12 -18.83 3.56
N ARG A 50 -3.93 -18.56 3.00
CA ARG A 50 -2.66 -19.04 3.54
C ARG A 50 -2.42 -18.53 4.95
N VAL A 51 -2.59 -17.23 5.19
CA VAL A 51 -2.47 -16.63 6.54
C VAL A 51 -3.47 -17.26 7.51
N SER A 52 -4.70 -17.55 7.07
CA SER A 52 -5.68 -18.24 7.92
C SER A 52 -5.25 -19.66 8.29
N ALA A 53 -4.63 -20.40 7.36
CA ALA A 53 -4.08 -21.73 7.61
C ALA A 53 -2.87 -21.67 8.56
N GLU A 54 -1.94 -20.74 8.35
CA GLU A 54 -0.77 -20.51 9.21
C GLU A 54 -1.16 -20.16 10.65
N VAL A 55 -2.18 -19.30 10.80
CA VAL A 55 -2.74 -18.96 12.12
C VAL A 55 -3.35 -20.20 12.80
N ARG A 56 -3.98 -21.10 12.04
CA ARG A 56 -4.49 -22.36 12.57
C ARG A 56 -3.36 -23.28 13.05
N GLN A 57 -2.31 -23.47 12.25
CA GLN A 57 -1.11 -24.20 12.68
C GLN A 57 -0.54 -23.64 13.97
N THR A 58 -0.39 -22.31 14.04
CA THR A 58 0.12 -21.62 15.24
C THR A 58 -0.77 -21.88 16.47
N HIS A 59 -2.09 -21.93 16.30
CA HIS A 59 -3.01 -22.26 17.41
C HIS A 59 -2.93 -23.72 17.85
N LEU A 60 -2.79 -24.65 16.91
CA LEU A 60 -2.60 -26.07 17.20
C LEU A 60 -1.28 -26.31 17.95
N ALA A 61 -0.18 -25.72 17.46
CA ALA A 61 1.12 -25.80 18.11
C ALA A 61 1.09 -25.27 19.55
N LYS A 62 0.36 -24.17 19.83
CA LYS A 62 0.15 -23.65 21.19
C LYS A 62 -0.64 -24.60 22.10
N GLN A 63 -1.42 -25.51 21.53
CA GLN A 63 -2.15 -26.55 22.26
C GLN A 63 -1.37 -27.88 22.31
N ASN A 64 -0.11 -27.91 21.85
CA ASN A 64 0.68 -29.13 21.65
C ASN A 64 -0.05 -30.17 20.78
N LYS A 65 -0.76 -29.69 19.75
CA LYS A 65 -1.42 -30.53 18.76
C LYS A 65 -0.77 -30.31 17.40
N GLU A 66 -0.71 -31.37 16.62
CA GLU A 66 -0.28 -31.36 15.22
C GLU A 66 -1.41 -31.95 14.37
N ASP A 67 -1.60 -31.40 13.18
CA ASP A 67 -2.63 -31.84 12.23
C ASP A 67 -2.03 -31.87 10.81
N PRO A 68 -1.63 -33.06 10.33
CA PRO A 68 -0.97 -33.20 9.02
C PRO A 68 -1.77 -32.62 7.85
N GLU A 69 -3.11 -32.68 7.92
CA GLU A 69 -3.99 -32.12 6.89
C GLU A 69 -3.92 -30.59 6.84
N THR A 70 -3.90 -29.92 7.99
CA THR A 70 -3.69 -28.47 8.07
C THR A 70 -2.30 -28.09 7.55
N ASP A 71 -1.29 -28.91 7.83
CA ASP A 71 0.09 -28.68 7.37
C ASP A 71 0.22 -28.81 5.85
N GLU A 72 -0.35 -29.87 5.28
CA GLU A 72 -0.40 -30.06 3.83
C GLU A 72 -1.18 -28.94 3.14
N LEU A 73 -2.33 -28.56 3.70
CA LEU A 73 -3.13 -27.45 3.17
C LEU A 73 -2.33 -26.14 3.17
N HIS A 74 -1.63 -25.83 4.26
CA HIS A 74 -0.80 -24.63 4.35
C HIS A 74 0.32 -24.66 3.29
N GLN A 75 0.98 -25.81 3.11
CA GLN A 75 2.02 -25.95 2.09
C GLN A 75 1.48 -25.75 0.68
N ARG A 76 0.33 -26.37 0.34
CA ARG A 76 -0.33 -26.19 -0.97
C ARG A 76 -0.74 -24.73 -1.21
N LEU A 77 -1.22 -24.04 -0.19
CA LEU A 77 -1.56 -22.62 -0.27
C LEU A 77 -0.32 -21.74 -0.47
N LYS A 78 0.80 -22.10 0.15
CA LYS A 78 2.08 -21.42 -0.04
C LYS A 78 2.62 -21.61 -1.46
N ASP A 79 2.60 -22.83 -1.98
CA ASP A 79 3.03 -23.11 -3.35
C ASP A 79 2.17 -22.35 -4.38
N LEU A 80 0.86 -22.25 -4.12
CA LEU A 80 -0.05 -21.46 -4.95
C LEU A 80 0.21 -19.95 -4.83
N GLU A 81 0.48 -19.44 -3.63
CA GLU A 81 0.86 -18.05 -3.42
C GLU A 81 2.13 -17.71 -4.21
N ASP A 82 3.18 -18.53 -4.10
CA ASP A 82 4.45 -18.36 -4.82
C ASP A 82 4.24 -18.37 -6.35
N TYR A 83 3.40 -19.27 -6.86
CA TYR A 83 3.02 -19.30 -8.28
C TYR A 83 2.36 -17.98 -8.70
N ILE A 84 1.34 -17.52 -7.96
CA ILE A 84 0.59 -16.31 -8.31
C ILE A 84 1.49 -15.08 -8.22
N ASP A 85 2.30 -14.97 -7.17
CA ASP A 85 3.22 -13.85 -6.97
C ASP A 85 4.26 -13.78 -8.10
N GLY A 86 4.77 -14.94 -8.56
CA GLY A 86 5.60 -15.03 -9.75
C GLY A 86 4.88 -14.53 -11.02
N ARG A 87 3.62 -14.92 -11.23
CA ARG A 87 2.82 -14.42 -12.36
C ARG A 87 2.55 -12.93 -12.30
N VAL A 88 2.27 -12.37 -11.12
CA VAL A 88 2.10 -10.92 -10.92
C VAL A 88 3.41 -10.20 -11.26
N ALA A 89 4.55 -10.73 -10.78
CA ALA A 89 5.88 -10.18 -11.06
C ALA A 89 6.29 -10.26 -12.54
N ASP A 90 5.73 -11.19 -13.32
CA ASP A 90 5.91 -11.22 -14.77
C ASP A 90 5.00 -10.23 -15.49
N LEU A 91 3.71 -10.19 -15.15
CA LEU A 91 2.74 -9.32 -15.82
C LEU A 91 3.08 -7.85 -15.64
N ILE A 92 3.55 -7.47 -14.45
CA ILE A 92 3.92 -6.09 -14.12
C ILE A 92 5.05 -5.54 -14.99
N LYS A 93 5.89 -6.39 -15.61
CA LYS A 93 6.99 -5.99 -16.52
C LYS A 93 6.49 -5.21 -17.73
N SER A 94 5.25 -5.47 -18.15
CA SER A 94 4.59 -4.79 -19.28
C SER A 94 4.00 -3.43 -18.92
N HIS A 95 3.99 -3.05 -17.63
CA HIS A 95 3.40 -1.79 -17.18
C HIS A 95 4.21 -0.58 -17.68
N PRO A 96 3.57 0.51 -18.15
CA PRO A 96 4.28 1.69 -18.69
C PRO A 96 5.34 2.27 -17.75
N ALA A 97 5.01 2.41 -16.47
CA ALA A 97 5.95 2.88 -15.44
C ALA A 97 6.99 1.84 -14.95
N TYR A 98 6.99 0.60 -15.45
CA TYR A 98 7.90 -0.47 -15.00
C TYR A 98 9.39 -0.11 -15.08
N PRO A 99 9.89 0.50 -16.18
CA PRO A 99 11.30 0.88 -16.25
C PRO A 99 11.75 1.79 -15.12
N TRP A 100 10.85 2.61 -14.57
CA TRP A 100 11.15 3.48 -13.44
C TRP A 100 11.13 2.73 -12.11
N PHE A 101 10.00 2.12 -11.74
CA PHE A 101 9.88 1.54 -10.39
C PHE A 101 10.72 0.28 -10.19
N SER A 102 11.10 -0.43 -11.27
CA SER A 102 12.06 -1.55 -11.20
C SER A 102 13.46 -1.13 -10.74
N ARG A 103 13.82 0.15 -10.90
CA ARG A 103 15.11 0.72 -10.43
C ARG A 103 15.05 1.23 -9.00
N VAL A 104 13.86 1.32 -8.40
CA VAL A 104 13.69 1.86 -7.05
C VAL A 104 13.99 0.77 -6.02
N LYS A 105 15.02 1.00 -5.20
CA LYS A 105 15.41 0.08 -4.12
C LYS A 105 14.28 -0.14 -3.12
N GLY A 106 13.87 -1.39 -2.94
CA GLY A 106 12.80 -1.78 -2.00
C GLY A 106 11.41 -1.91 -2.64
N VAL A 107 11.30 -1.75 -3.96
CA VAL A 107 10.09 -2.08 -4.71
C VAL A 107 10.18 -3.52 -5.21
N GLY A 108 9.40 -4.43 -4.62
CA GLY A 108 9.26 -5.81 -5.09
C GLY A 108 8.19 -5.93 -6.18
N GLY A 109 8.37 -6.84 -7.14
CA GLY A 109 7.48 -7.02 -8.30
C GLY A 109 6.03 -7.38 -7.93
N GLU A 110 5.84 -8.28 -6.96
CA GLU A 110 4.51 -8.63 -6.42
C GLU A 110 3.85 -7.41 -5.75
N ASN A 111 4.53 -6.81 -4.77
CA ASN A 111 3.94 -5.77 -3.94
C ASN A 111 3.62 -4.50 -4.74
N ILE A 112 4.45 -4.14 -5.74
CA ILE A 112 4.13 -3.02 -6.64
C ILE A 112 2.96 -3.36 -7.55
N GLY A 113 2.84 -4.61 -8.00
CA GLY A 113 1.64 -5.11 -8.71
C GLY A 113 0.37 -4.86 -7.92
N LYS A 114 0.38 -5.21 -6.62
CA LYS A 114 -0.75 -4.98 -5.69
C LYS A 114 -1.04 -3.48 -5.43
N VAL A 115 -0.12 -2.57 -5.74
CA VAL A 115 -0.30 -1.11 -5.65
C VAL A 115 -0.83 -0.52 -6.96
N VAL A 116 -0.27 -0.89 -8.10
CA VAL A 116 -0.64 -0.27 -9.39
C VAL A 116 -1.95 -0.83 -9.96
N ALA A 117 -2.22 -2.13 -9.78
CA ALA A 117 -3.38 -2.79 -10.35
C ALA A 117 -4.74 -2.14 -9.97
N PRO A 118 -4.99 -1.73 -8.71
CA PRO A 118 -6.26 -1.08 -8.38
C PRO A 118 -6.35 0.39 -8.82
N ILE A 119 -5.26 1.01 -9.31
CA ILE A 119 -5.24 2.43 -9.68
C ILE A 119 -5.66 2.57 -11.14
N ASP A 120 -6.73 3.32 -11.37
CA ASP A 120 -7.12 3.80 -12.68
C ASP A 120 -6.57 5.21 -12.90
N ILE A 121 -5.51 5.31 -13.69
CA ILE A 121 -4.79 6.55 -13.95
C ILE A 121 -5.58 7.54 -14.82
N GLU A 122 -6.51 7.06 -15.66
CA GLU A 122 -7.37 7.91 -16.50
C GLU A 122 -8.40 8.64 -15.65
N ARG A 123 -8.94 7.95 -14.65
CA ARG A 123 -9.85 8.54 -13.66
C ARG A 123 -9.14 9.46 -12.69
N ALA A 124 -7.88 9.17 -12.36
CA ALA A 124 -7.07 9.95 -11.42
C ALA A 124 -6.31 11.10 -12.12
N LYS A 125 -7.05 12.10 -12.63
CA LYS A 125 -6.50 13.28 -13.32
C LYS A 125 -5.50 14.11 -12.51
N THR A 126 -5.51 13.98 -11.19
CA THR A 126 -4.58 14.69 -10.31
C THR A 126 -3.97 13.72 -9.31
N ILE A 127 -2.76 14.02 -8.88
CA ILE A 127 -2.09 13.30 -7.80
C ILE A 127 -2.92 13.25 -6.51
N SER A 128 -3.66 14.31 -6.21
CA SER A 128 -4.53 14.38 -5.04
C SER A 128 -5.68 13.37 -5.12
N ALA A 129 -6.15 13.04 -6.32
CA ALA A 129 -7.14 11.97 -6.53
C ALA A 129 -6.56 10.59 -6.22
N VAL A 130 -5.31 10.32 -6.63
CA VAL A 130 -4.59 9.08 -6.27
C VAL A 130 -4.43 8.99 -4.75
N TRP A 131 -3.98 10.06 -4.10
CA TRP A 131 -3.83 10.07 -2.64
C TRP A 131 -5.15 9.86 -1.91
N LYS A 132 -6.24 10.46 -2.38
CA LYS A 132 -7.58 10.24 -1.81
C LYS A 132 -8.01 8.79 -1.96
N PHE A 133 -7.88 8.23 -3.16
CA PHE A 133 -8.21 6.83 -3.43
C PHE A 133 -7.39 5.84 -2.61
N ALA A 134 -6.09 6.11 -2.41
CA ALA A 134 -5.19 5.30 -1.59
C ALA A 134 -5.32 5.56 -0.07
N GLY A 135 -6.18 6.49 0.37
CA GLY A 135 -6.44 6.77 1.78
C GLY A 135 -5.35 7.61 2.48
N PHE A 136 -4.64 8.44 1.73
CA PHE A 136 -3.64 9.42 2.18
C PHE A 136 -4.11 10.88 2.03
N SER A 137 -5.40 11.10 1.81
CA SER A 137 -6.06 12.39 1.99
C SER A 137 -6.12 12.79 3.47
N VAL A 138 -6.47 14.05 3.70
CA VAL A 138 -6.80 14.58 5.03
C VAL A 138 -8.28 14.97 4.98
N GLU A 139 -9.07 14.44 5.90
CA GLU A 139 -10.50 14.71 6.08
C GLU A 139 -10.67 15.30 7.49
N ASP A 140 -11.22 16.51 7.60
CA ASP A 140 -11.41 17.24 8.86
C ASP A 140 -10.13 17.34 9.72
N GLY A 141 -8.99 17.62 9.07
CA GLY A 141 -7.69 17.73 9.74
C GLY A 141 -7.07 16.40 10.16
N THR A 142 -7.71 15.26 9.90
CA THR A 142 -7.22 13.93 10.26
C THR A 142 -7.12 12.98 9.08
N ALA A 143 -6.33 11.90 9.21
CA ALA A 143 -6.32 10.86 8.19
C ALA A 143 -7.65 10.08 8.23
N PRO A 144 -8.21 9.67 7.07
CA PRO A 144 -9.49 8.98 7.01
C PRO A 144 -9.46 7.72 7.87
N ARG A 145 -10.51 7.50 8.67
CA ARG A 145 -10.65 6.33 9.55
C ARG A 145 -11.87 5.52 9.15
N ARG A 146 -11.85 4.22 9.47
CA ARG A 146 -13.03 3.39 9.33
C ARG A 146 -14.09 3.85 10.33
N VAL A 147 -15.33 4.04 9.87
CA VAL A 147 -16.46 4.36 10.74
C VAL A 147 -16.87 3.11 11.51
N LYS A 148 -17.08 3.26 12.82
CA LYS A 148 -17.55 2.16 13.69
C LYS A 148 -19.00 1.82 13.32
N GLY A 149 -19.30 0.55 13.09
CA GLY A 149 -20.64 0.09 12.67
C GLY A 149 -20.76 -0.29 11.18
N GLY A 150 -19.70 -0.12 10.39
CA GLY A 150 -19.71 -0.43 8.97
C GLY A 150 -20.24 0.73 8.13
N GLY A 151 -19.68 0.89 6.93
CA GLY A 151 -20.00 1.98 6.02
C GLY A 151 -19.09 1.95 4.79
N LYS A 152 -19.52 2.57 3.70
CA LYS A 152 -18.67 2.72 2.51
C LYS A 152 -17.49 3.61 2.86
N LEU A 153 -16.28 3.08 2.66
CA LEU A 153 -15.05 3.85 2.87
C LEU A 153 -14.86 4.84 1.72
N SER A 154 -14.33 6.03 2.03
CA SER A 154 -13.96 7.05 1.04
C SER A 154 -12.73 6.66 0.20
N TYR A 155 -12.05 5.58 0.58
CA TYR A 155 -10.78 5.12 0.00
C TYR A 155 -10.74 3.59 -0.15
N ASN A 156 -9.85 3.11 -1.00
CA ASN A 156 -9.56 1.68 -1.16
C ASN A 156 -8.67 1.19 0.00
N SER A 157 -9.25 0.40 0.90
CA SER A 157 -8.52 -0.05 2.10
C SER A 157 -7.43 -1.09 1.84
N GLN A 158 -7.56 -1.89 0.77
CA GLN A 158 -6.52 -2.82 0.35
C GLN A 158 -5.33 -2.05 -0.20
N LEU A 159 -5.57 -1.10 -1.11
CA LEU A 159 -4.52 -0.24 -1.65
C LEU A 159 -3.78 0.51 -0.54
N ARG A 160 -4.50 1.06 0.45
CA ARG A 160 -3.87 1.70 1.61
C ARG A 160 -2.91 0.76 2.33
N SER A 161 -3.32 -0.48 2.59
CA SER A 161 -2.47 -1.49 3.22
C SER A 161 -1.25 -1.86 2.36
N MET A 162 -1.42 -1.99 1.05
CA MET A 162 -0.31 -2.28 0.12
C MET A 162 0.69 -1.12 0.05
N CYS A 163 0.20 0.13 0.04
CA CYS A 163 1.08 1.31 0.12
C CYS A 163 1.86 1.35 1.45
N TRP A 164 1.27 0.92 2.57
CA TRP A 164 2.00 0.78 3.83
C TRP A 164 3.07 -0.30 3.76
N ARG A 165 2.76 -1.50 3.23
CA ARG A 165 3.75 -2.57 3.00
C ARG A 165 4.91 -2.07 2.14
N LEU A 166 4.60 -1.38 1.04
CA LEU A 166 5.59 -0.77 0.17
C LEU A 166 6.46 0.25 0.90
N ALA A 167 5.84 1.17 1.64
CA ALA A 167 6.58 2.19 2.37
C ALA A 167 7.49 1.57 3.45
N THR A 168 7.04 0.53 4.15
CA THR A 168 7.87 -0.23 5.10
C THR A 168 9.07 -0.86 4.41
N SER A 169 8.89 -1.42 3.21
CA SER A 169 9.99 -1.97 2.40
C SER A 169 11.00 -0.88 2.02
N LEU A 170 10.54 0.25 1.46
CA LEU A 170 11.38 1.41 1.10
C LEU A 170 12.17 1.95 2.31
N LYS A 171 11.54 1.99 3.49
CA LYS A 171 12.20 2.39 4.74
C LYS A 171 13.31 1.42 5.14
N ARG A 172 13.09 0.11 4.99
CA ARG A 172 14.06 -0.94 5.36
C ARG A 172 15.27 -0.96 4.41
N THR A 173 15.06 -0.71 3.12
CA THR A 173 16.14 -0.73 2.11
C THR A 173 17.00 0.52 2.10
N LYS A 174 16.56 1.60 2.77
CA LYS A 174 17.34 2.84 2.94
C LYS A 174 17.80 3.50 1.62
N GLY A 175 16.91 3.56 0.62
CA GLY A 175 17.15 4.27 -0.64
C GLY A 175 16.81 5.77 -0.62
N CYS A 176 16.66 6.40 -1.78
CA CYS A 176 16.33 7.84 -1.87
C CYS A 176 15.02 8.23 -1.15
N PHE A 177 14.00 7.36 -1.18
CA PHE A 177 12.76 7.58 -0.44
C PHE A 177 12.97 7.60 1.09
N TYR A 178 13.94 6.84 1.59
CA TYR A 178 14.29 6.82 3.00
C TYR A 178 14.96 8.14 3.44
N GLU A 179 15.78 8.75 2.59
CA GLU A 179 16.36 10.08 2.85
C GLU A 179 15.26 11.14 3.00
N TYR A 180 14.26 11.11 2.13
CA TYR A 180 13.09 11.97 2.24
C TYR A 180 12.29 11.71 3.53
N TYR A 181 12.13 10.44 3.91
CA TYR A 181 11.51 10.06 5.18
C TYR A 181 12.26 10.63 6.40
N ILE A 182 13.60 10.58 6.42
CA ILE A 182 14.41 11.15 7.50
C ILE A 182 14.14 12.66 7.60
N ARG A 183 14.25 13.37 6.49
CA ARG A 183 14.04 14.83 6.42
C ARG A 183 12.65 15.22 6.93
N GLU A 184 11.61 14.50 6.53
CA GLU A 184 10.26 14.78 7.01
C GLU A 184 10.11 14.47 8.50
N LYS A 185 10.76 13.40 9.01
CA LYS A 185 10.73 13.05 10.44
C LYS A 185 11.42 14.11 11.29
N GLU A 186 12.55 14.64 10.84
CA GLU A 186 13.26 15.76 11.48
C GLU A 186 12.41 17.02 11.49
N LYS A 187 11.83 17.39 10.34
CA LYS A 187 10.91 18.53 10.23
C LYS A 187 9.72 18.44 11.18
N TYR A 188 9.10 17.26 11.31
CA TYR A 188 8.03 17.05 12.28
C TYR A 188 8.54 17.19 13.72
N THR A 189 9.71 16.63 14.01
CA THR A 189 10.36 16.72 15.33
C THR A 189 10.57 18.18 15.73
N GLU A 190 11.19 18.98 14.87
CA GLU A 190 11.41 20.42 15.10
C GLU A 190 10.10 21.20 15.26
N ARG A 191 9.07 20.88 14.45
CA ARG A 191 7.75 21.49 14.55
C ARG A 191 7.11 21.22 15.91
N PHE A 192 7.16 19.98 16.41
CA PHE A 192 6.55 19.65 17.69
C PHE A 192 7.34 20.24 18.87
N LEU A 193 8.67 20.22 18.80
CA LEU A 193 9.53 20.85 19.81
C LEU A 193 9.29 22.36 19.88
N SER A 194 9.19 23.06 18.75
CA SER A 194 8.91 24.51 18.72
C SER A 194 7.51 24.86 19.23
N GLN A 195 6.56 23.92 19.16
CA GLN A 195 5.23 24.04 19.75
C GLN A 195 5.19 23.67 21.25
N GLY A 196 6.33 23.33 21.86
CA GLY A 196 6.44 22.98 23.26
C GLY A 196 6.05 21.53 23.61
N TYR A 197 5.89 20.65 22.61
CA TYR A 197 5.58 19.24 22.86
C TYR A 197 6.82 18.46 23.31
N LYS A 198 6.61 17.53 24.25
CA LYS A 198 7.62 16.55 24.65
C LYS A 198 7.53 15.31 23.77
N ILE A 199 8.63 14.94 23.12
CA ILE A 199 8.72 13.72 22.32
C ILE A 199 9.19 12.57 23.21
N VAL A 200 8.40 11.50 23.29
CA VAL A 200 8.72 10.32 24.11
C VAL A 200 8.62 9.04 23.30
N ALA A 201 9.39 8.03 23.68
CA ALA A 201 9.25 6.69 23.10
C ALA A 201 7.82 6.18 23.31
N THR A 202 7.28 5.44 22.33
CA THR A 202 5.96 4.83 22.46
C THR A 202 6.01 3.81 23.62
N PRO A 203 5.20 3.99 24.68
CA PRO A 203 5.21 3.07 25.81
C PRO A 203 4.67 1.70 25.41
N SER A 204 5.16 0.65 26.06
CA SER A 204 4.57 -0.69 25.97
C SER A 204 3.21 -0.74 26.67
N GLY A 205 2.43 -1.77 26.35
CA GLY A 205 1.09 -1.95 26.88
C GLY A 205 0.07 -1.02 26.22
N ARG A 206 -0.64 -1.55 25.23
CA ARG A 206 -1.75 -0.87 24.54
C ARG A 206 -2.89 -0.48 25.48
N TRP A 207 -3.14 -1.27 26.52
CA TRP A 207 -4.22 -1.06 27.49
C TRP A 207 -3.66 -0.54 28.79
N VAL A 208 -4.39 0.35 29.45
CA VAL A 208 -4.03 0.91 30.76
C VAL A 208 -5.20 0.84 31.73
N CYS A 209 -4.88 0.68 33.01
CA CYS A 209 -5.83 0.83 34.09
C CYS A 209 -6.15 2.31 34.25
N ALA A 210 -7.43 2.67 34.20
CA ALA A 210 -7.85 4.05 34.44
C ALA A 210 -7.54 4.50 35.88
N ASN A 211 -7.45 3.57 36.83
CA ASN A 211 -7.27 3.87 38.25
C ASN A 211 -5.80 4.02 38.66
N CYS A 212 -4.93 3.08 38.29
CA CYS A 212 -3.52 3.08 38.73
C CYS A 212 -2.49 3.20 37.60
N GLY A 213 -2.91 3.24 36.33
CA GLY A 213 -2.00 3.38 35.19
C GLY A 213 -1.18 2.13 34.81
N ALA A 214 -1.36 1.01 35.51
CA ALA A 214 -0.79 -0.28 35.11
C ALA A 214 -1.21 -0.64 33.68
N SER A 215 -0.33 -1.32 32.94
CA SER A 215 -0.51 -1.51 31.51
C SER A 215 -0.40 -2.96 31.06
N TRP A 216 -1.15 -3.29 30.01
CA TRP A 216 -1.24 -4.63 29.44
C TRP A 216 -1.17 -4.59 27.93
N GLU A 217 -0.65 -5.66 27.33
CA GLU A 217 -0.63 -5.78 25.87
C GLU A 217 -1.98 -6.20 25.31
N ARG A 218 -2.65 -7.16 25.94
CA ARG A 218 -3.97 -7.63 25.53
C ARG A 218 -5.02 -7.16 26.52
N LYS A 219 -6.24 -6.92 26.02
CA LYS A 219 -7.37 -6.45 26.83
C LYS A 219 -7.71 -7.41 27.98
N TRP A 220 -7.57 -8.70 27.73
CA TRP A 220 -7.91 -9.79 28.66
C TRP A 220 -6.72 -10.23 29.53
N ASP A 221 -5.53 -9.67 29.38
CA ASP A 221 -4.44 -9.95 30.32
C ASP A 221 -4.85 -9.39 31.69
N VAL A 222 -4.78 -10.20 32.73
CA VAL A 222 -5.16 -9.81 34.10
C VAL A 222 -3.91 -9.86 34.97
N THR A 223 -3.60 -8.75 35.61
CA THR A 223 -2.56 -8.67 36.64
C THR A 223 -3.16 -7.87 37.78
N PRO A 224 -3.07 -8.32 39.04
CA PRO A 224 -3.43 -7.48 40.19
C PRO A 224 -2.63 -6.19 40.09
N CYS A 225 -3.31 -5.06 39.90
CA CYS A 225 -2.65 -3.78 39.64
C CYS A 225 -3.00 -2.68 40.64
N CYS A 226 -4.17 -2.78 41.27
CA CYS A 226 -4.62 -1.94 42.37
C CYS A 226 -5.73 -2.69 43.11
N ASP A 227 -5.97 -2.32 44.35
CA ASP A 227 -7.00 -2.93 45.21
C ASP A 227 -8.44 -2.48 44.84
N SER A 228 -8.63 -1.91 43.65
CA SER A 228 -9.96 -1.54 43.16
C SER A 228 -10.79 -2.80 42.89
N PRO A 229 -12.05 -2.85 43.37
CA PRO A 229 -12.94 -3.99 43.11
C PRO A 229 -13.24 -4.16 41.62
N GLU A 230 -13.15 -3.09 40.82
CA GLU A 230 -13.28 -3.14 39.37
C GLU A 230 -12.08 -2.47 38.68
N ILE A 231 -11.43 -3.21 37.77
CA ILE A 231 -10.33 -2.70 36.95
C ILE A 231 -10.92 -2.16 35.64
N GLU A 232 -11.09 -0.84 35.55
CA GLU A 232 -11.49 -0.20 34.29
C GLU A 232 -10.29 -0.11 33.32
N LYS A 233 -10.35 -0.89 32.23
CA LYS A 233 -9.31 -0.90 31.19
C LYS A 233 -9.66 0.03 30.04
N LYS A 234 -8.76 0.97 29.72
CA LYS A 234 -8.89 1.89 28.60
C LYS A 234 -7.74 1.73 27.61
N LEU A 235 -8.00 2.10 26.36
CA LEU A 235 -6.93 2.21 25.37
C LEU A 235 -6.04 3.38 25.77
N ARG A 236 -4.72 3.17 25.80
CA ARG A 236 -3.77 4.22 26.12
C ARG A 236 -3.91 5.38 25.11
N GLN A 237 -4.07 6.58 25.64
CA GLN A 237 -4.10 7.82 24.86
C GLN A 237 -2.80 8.57 25.06
N GLU A 238 -2.40 9.35 24.05
CA GLU A 238 -1.31 10.30 24.20
C GLU A 238 -1.72 11.42 25.16
N PRO A 239 -0.95 11.68 26.22
CA PRO A 239 -1.22 12.81 27.11
C PRO A 239 -1.13 14.15 26.37
N PRO A 240 -1.86 15.19 26.80
CA PRO A 240 -1.72 16.54 26.27
C PRO A 240 -0.26 17.03 26.35
N GLY A 241 0.23 17.68 25.28
CA GLY A 241 1.60 18.19 25.22
C GLY A 241 2.68 17.10 25.04
N VAL A 242 2.30 15.84 24.83
CA VAL A 242 3.23 14.74 24.54
C VAL A 242 2.92 14.16 23.17
N ILE A 243 3.97 13.80 22.42
CA ILE A 243 3.84 13.04 21.18
C ILE A 243 4.74 11.82 21.22
N TRP A 244 4.20 10.66 20.83
CA TRP A 244 4.96 9.44 20.74
C TRP A 244 5.79 9.39 19.45
N VAL A 245 7.01 8.86 19.56
CA VAL A 245 7.91 8.66 18.41
C VAL A 245 7.23 7.83 17.30
N GLY A 246 6.35 6.88 17.66
CA GLY A 246 5.59 6.10 16.69
C GLY A 246 4.66 6.94 15.80
N HIS A 247 4.07 8.02 16.32
CA HIS A 247 3.23 8.91 15.52
C HIS A 247 4.05 9.79 14.59
N LEU A 248 5.23 10.27 15.02
CA LEU A 248 6.19 10.97 14.16
C LEU A 248 6.65 10.06 13.01
N ASP A 249 6.99 8.80 13.33
CA ASP A 249 7.37 7.79 12.34
C ASP A 249 6.24 7.56 11.32
N ALA A 250 5.01 7.36 11.79
CA ALA A 250 3.86 7.16 10.93
C ALA A 250 3.54 8.40 10.06
N MET A 251 3.75 9.62 10.57
CA MET A 251 3.61 10.86 9.79
C MET A 251 4.64 10.93 8.66
N ALA A 252 5.91 10.68 8.97
CA ALA A 252 6.99 10.69 7.97
C ALA A 252 6.83 9.58 6.93
N VAL A 253 6.44 8.37 7.34
CA VAL A 253 6.17 7.25 6.41
C VAL A 253 5.00 7.58 5.49
N ARG A 254 3.94 8.24 5.98
CA ARG A 254 2.85 8.73 5.11
C ARG A 254 3.36 9.72 4.07
N LYS A 255 4.25 10.64 4.44
CA LYS A 255 4.86 11.59 3.49
C LYS A 255 5.68 10.87 2.43
N MET A 256 6.51 9.92 2.84
CA MET A 256 7.29 9.09 1.92
C MET A 256 6.40 8.29 0.95
N ALA A 257 5.33 7.67 1.44
CA ALA A 257 4.36 6.97 0.59
C ALA A 257 3.68 7.92 -0.42
N LYS A 258 3.31 9.13 0.02
CA LYS A 258 2.75 10.16 -0.87
C LYS A 258 3.73 10.59 -1.95
N LEU A 259 5.01 10.76 -1.61
CA LEU A 259 6.05 11.07 -2.59
C LEU A 259 6.24 9.93 -3.59
N PHE A 260 6.27 8.68 -3.14
CA PHE A 260 6.34 7.53 -4.04
C PHE A 260 5.18 7.52 -5.03
N LEU A 261 3.94 7.68 -4.54
CA LEU A 261 2.74 7.76 -5.38
C LEU A 261 2.80 8.98 -6.33
N ALA A 262 3.46 10.06 -5.93
CA ALA A 262 3.69 11.22 -6.78
C ALA A 262 4.56 10.89 -7.98
N CYS A 263 5.72 10.31 -7.73
CA CYS A 263 6.65 9.93 -8.78
C CYS A 263 6.05 8.85 -9.68
N LEU A 264 5.34 7.88 -9.10
CA LEU A 264 4.61 6.87 -9.87
C LEU A 264 3.58 7.51 -10.80
N TRP A 265 2.74 8.41 -10.26
CA TRP A 265 1.71 9.09 -11.05
C TRP A 265 2.33 9.91 -12.18
N LEU A 266 3.40 10.68 -11.91
CA LEU A 266 4.10 11.48 -12.92
C LEU A 266 4.63 10.61 -14.05
N VAL A 267 5.43 9.58 -13.74
CA VAL A 267 6.02 8.70 -14.75
C VAL A 267 4.94 7.94 -15.52
N TRP A 268 3.89 7.49 -14.84
CA TRP A 268 2.79 6.79 -15.49
C TRP A 268 2.05 7.72 -16.47
N ARG A 269 1.77 8.97 -16.08
CA ARG A 269 1.16 9.95 -16.99
C ARG A 269 2.07 10.30 -18.16
N GLU A 270 3.35 10.53 -17.93
CA GLU A 270 4.32 10.83 -19.01
C GLU A 270 4.44 9.70 -20.03
N THR A 271 4.24 8.45 -19.60
CA THR A 271 4.31 7.28 -20.48
C THR A 271 3.01 6.98 -21.23
N GLU A 272 1.85 7.44 -20.75
CA GLU A 272 0.55 7.28 -21.42
C GLU A 272 0.10 8.51 -22.23
N GLY A 273 0.69 9.68 -22.01
CA GLY A 273 0.31 10.95 -22.67
C GLY A 273 -0.85 11.69 -22.00
#